data_AF-A0A239E163-F1
#
_entry.id   AF-A0A239E163-F1
#
_cell.length_a   1.000
_cell.length_b   1.000
_cell.length_c   1.000
_cell.angle_alpha   90.00
_cell.angle_beta   90.00
_cell.angle_gamma   90.00
#
_symmetry.space_group_name_H-M   'P 1'
#
loop_
_entity.id
_entity.type
_entity.pdbx_description
1 polymer ?
#
loop_
_entity_poly.entity_id
_entity_poly.type
_entity_poly.pdbx_seq_one_letter_code
_entity_poly.pdbx_strand_id
1 'polypeptide(L)'
;MLYRHLAEDGSLLYVGVTEDIKKRLKAHRRASWWTDVAEVHIEPMASRADALRAELEFILSEHPAHNRSDAAYRTDTVLKRELSE
;
A
#
# COMPACT_ATOMS: atom_id res chain seq x y z
N MET A 1 9.30 4.54 1.02
CA MET A 1 8.55 4.45 2.29
C MET A 1 7.27 3.68 2.05
N LEU A 2 6.84 2.88 3.02
CA LEU A 2 5.55 2.21 3.05
C LEU A 2 4.54 3.14 3.74
N TYR A 3 3.30 3.16 3.27
CA TYR A 3 2.22 3.85 3.97
C TYR A 3 0.95 3.02 3.95
N ARG A 4 0.19 3.09 5.04
CA ARG A 4 -1.03 2.35 5.29
C ARG A 4 -2.15 3.30 5.71
N HIS A 5 -3.34 3.09 5.18
CA HIS A 5 -4.56 3.77 5.55
C HIS A 5 -5.43 2.78 6.32
N LEU A 6 -5.78 3.12 7.55
CA LEU A 6 -6.57 2.28 8.44
C LEU A 6 -7.95 2.92 8.68
N ALA A 7 -8.96 2.07 8.81
CA ALA A 7 -10.28 2.45 9.29
C ALA A 7 -10.27 2.62 10.82
N GLU A 8 -11.37 3.14 11.38
CA GLU A 8 -11.52 3.36 12.82
C GLU A 8 -11.46 2.05 13.63
N ASP A 9 -11.88 0.93 13.03
CA ASP A 9 -11.81 -0.40 13.63
C ASP A 9 -10.42 -1.06 13.51
N GLY A 10 -9.44 -0.36 12.92
CA GLY A 10 -8.09 -0.85 12.68
C GLY A 10 -7.93 -1.65 11.38
N SER A 11 -9.00 -1.83 10.59
CA SER A 11 -8.92 -2.58 9.32
C SER A 11 -8.08 -1.84 8.29
N LEU A 12 -7.24 -2.58 7.56
CA LEU A 12 -6.43 -2.02 6.48
C LEU A 12 -7.30 -1.70 5.26
N LEU A 13 -7.45 -0.40 4.98
CA LEU A 13 -8.19 0.10 3.82
C LEU A 13 -7.32 0.12 2.57
N TYR A 14 -6.08 0.59 2.72
CA TYR A 14 -5.13 0.69 1.62
C TYR A 14 -3.68 0.62 2.11
N VAL A 15 -2.79 -0.02 1.36
CA VAL A 15 -1.34 0.00 1.57
C VAL A 15 -0.61 0.34 0.27
N GLY A 16 0.45 1.14 0.36
CA GLY A 16 1.23 1.55 -0.80
C GLY A 16 2.68 1.88 -0.52
N VAL A 17 3.52 1.84 -1.55
CA VAL A 17 4.90 2.37 -1.53
C VAL A 17 5.00 3.69 -2.29
N THR A 18 5.72 4.67 -1.72
CA THR A 18 6.03 5.95 -2.40
C THR A 18 7.39 6.51 -1.98
N GLU A 19 7.96 7.34 -2.84
CA GLU A 19 9.14 8.19 -2.56
C GLU A 19 8.73 9.60 -2.10
N ASP A 20 7.51 10.03 -2.45
CA ASP A 20 6.93 11.31 -2.02
C ASP A 20 5.57 11.06 -1.36
N ILE A 21 5.56 11.08 -0.02
CA ILE A 21 4.34 10.85 0.75
C ILE A 21 3.38 12.04 0.71
N LYS A 22 3.90 13.27 0.65
CA LYS A 22 3.07 14.48 0.65
C LYS A 22 2.21 14.53 -0.61
N LYS A 23 2.84 14.28 -1.76
CA LYS A 23 2.13 14.20 -3.05
C LYS A 23 1.12 13.05 -3.05
N ARG A 24 1.50 11.89 -2.50
CA ARG A 24 0.64 10.70 -2.52
C ARG A 24 -0.59 10.85 -1.61
N LEU A 25 -0.43 11.39 -0.41
CA LEU A 25 -1.55 11.67 0.50
C LEU A 25 -2.52 12.72 -0.07
N LYS A 26 -1.99 13.75 -0.75
CA LYS A 26 -2.85 14.75 -1.42
C LYS A 26 -3.71 14.11 -2.52
N ALA A 27 -3.19 13.10 -3.22
CA ALA A 27 -3.95 12.35 -4.21
C ALA A 27 -5.03 11.48 -3.55
N HIS A 28 -4.69 10.75 -2.48
CA HIS A 28 -5.63 9.90 -1.76
C HIS A 28 -6.78 10.66 -1.09
N ARG A 29 -6.54 11.92 -0.67
CA ARG A 29 -7.61 12.81 -0.19
C ARG A 29 -8.76 13.05 -1.16
N ARG A 30 -8.60 12.69 -2.44
CA ARG A 30 -9.64 12.79 -3.47
C ARG A 30 -10.36 11.48 -3.73
N ALA A 31 -9.92 10.38 -3.12
CA ALA A 31 -10.56 9.09 -3.26
C ALA A 31 -11.90 9.07 -2.53
N SER A 32 -12.89 8.38 -3.09
CA SER A 32 -14.24 8.32 -2.52
C SER A 32 -14.29 7.67 -1.13
N TRP A 33 -13.32 6.82 -0.81
CA TRP A 33 -13.19 6.12 0.48
C TRP A 33 -12.32 6.88 1.49
N TRP A 34 -11.80 8.07 1.14
CA TRP A 34 -10.93 8.82 2.05
C TRP A 34 -11.61 9.17 3.37
N THR A 35 -12.93 9.34 3.37
CA THR A 35 -13.73 9.61 4.57
C THR A 35 -13.67 8.48 5.59
N ASP A 36 -13.35 7.27 5.16
CA ASP A 36 -13.30 6.08 6.00
C ASP A 36 -11.92 5.91 6.66
N VAL A 37 -10.94 6.72 6.26
CA VAL A 37 -9.57 6.70 6.80
C VAL A 37 -9.55 7.40 8.16
N ALA A 38 -9.37 6.62 9.21
CA ALA A 38 -9.16 7.12 10.56
C ALA A 38 -7.68 7.43 10.83
N GLU A 39 -6.76 6.57 10.36
CA GLU A 39 -5.34 6.71 10.62
C GLU A 39 -4.49 6.46 9.38
N VAL A 40 -3.34 7.16 9.31
CA VAL A 40 -2.33 6.97 8.28
C VAL A 40 -1.00 6.65 8.94
N HIS A 41 -0.53 5.42 8.74
CA HIS A 41 0.79 4.98 9.17
C HIS A 41 1.79 5.17 8.05
N ILE A 42 2.95 5.73 8.34
CA ILE A 42 4.03 5.93 7.37
C ILE A 42 5.31 5.37 7.97
N GLU A 43 5.93 4.44 7.25
CA GLU A 43 7.11 3.73 7.71
C GLU A 43 8.25 3.88 6.70
N PRO A 44 9.42 4.39 7.13
CA PRO A 44 10.62 4.34 6.31
C PRO A 44 11.08 2.88 6.18
N MET A 45 11.42 2.48 4.96
CA MET A 45 11.88 1.12 4.65
C MET A 45 13.35 1.19 4.23
N ALA A 46 14.12 0.15 4.58
CA ALA A 46 15.55 0.08 4.28
C ALA A 46 15.84 0.17 2.78
N SER A 47 14.99 -0.43 1.95
CA SER A 47 15.06 -0.32 0.50
C SER A 47 13.67 -0.25 -0.14
N ARG A 48 13.65 0.13 -1.43
CA ARG A 48 12.43 0.06 -2.23
C ARG A 48 11.94 -1.38 -2.39
N ALA A 49 12.85 -2.35 -2.49
CA ALA A 49 12.50 -3.77 -2.60
C ALA A 49 11.80 -4.25 -1.32
N ASP A 50 12.33 -3.91 -0.14
CA ASP A 50 11.71 -4.27 1.15
C ASP A 50 10.33 -3.63 1.31
N ALA A 51 10.18 -2.37 0.88
CA ALA A 51 8.88 -1.71 0.88
C ALA A 51 7.85 -2.44 0.01
N LEU A 52 8.25 -2.94 -1.17
CA LEU A 52 7.37 -3.67 -2.07
C LEU A 52 7.02 -5.06 -1.51
N ARG A 53 7.98 -5.74 -0.87
CA ARG A 53 7.73 -7.03 -0.19
C ARG A 53 6.75 -6.86 0.96
N ALA A 54 6.94 -5.85 1.80
CA ALA A 54 6.02 -5.53 2.89
C ALA A 54 4.63 -5.13 2.38
N GLU A 55 4.55 -4.30 1.33
CA GLU A 55 3.27 -3.96 0.67
C GLU A 55 2.53 -5.21 0.20
N LEU A 56 3.24 -6.15 -0.44
CA LEU A 56 2.66 -7.41 -0.90
C LEU A 56 2.20 -8.28 0.28
N GLU A 57 2.99 -8.40 1.34
CA GLU A 57 2.63 -9.13 2.54
C GLU A 57 1.31 -8.61 3.14
N PHE A 58 1.17 -7.29 3.32
CA PHE A 58 -0.06 -6.66 3.78
C PHE A 58 -1.26 -6.90 2.83
N ILE A 59 -1.03 -6.86 1.52
CA ILE A 59 -2.09 -7.13 0.54
C ILE A 59 -2.59 -8.58 0.66
N LEU A 60 -1.68 -9.53 0.88
CA LEU A 60 -1.99 -10.96 0.96
C LEU A 60 -2.56 -11.37 2.31
N SER A 61 -2.12 -10.75 3.41
CA SER A 61 -2.56 -11.11 4.76
C SER A 61 -3.86 -10.41 5.18
N GLU A 62 -4.00 -9.12 4.86
CA GLU A 62 -5.11 -8.30 5.35
C GLU A 62 -6.17 -7.99 4.28
N HIS A 63 -5.90 -8.31 3.01
CA HIS A 63 -6.82 -8.09 1.88
C HIS A 63 -7.47 -6.70 1.84
N PRO A 64 -6.67 -5.61 1.72
CA PRO A 64 -7.18 -4.25 1.85
C PRO A 64 -8.31 -3.95 0.87
N ALA A 65 -9.36 -3.32 1.38
CA ALA A 65 -10.59 -3.08 0.62
C ALA A 65 -10.34 -2.32 -0.70
N HIS A 66 -9.37 -1.40 -0.72
CA HIS A 66 -9.10 -0.51 -1.85
C HIS A 66 -7.79 -0.80 -2.61
N ASN A 67 -7.07 -1.88 -2.29
CA ASN A 67 -5.90 -2.32 -3.06
C ASN A 67 -6.25 -3.12 -4.33
N ARG A 68 -7.54 -3.36 -4.61
CA ARG A 68 -8.04 -4.28 -5.64
C ARG A 68 -7.61 -3.97 -7.07
N SER A 69 -7.25 -2.72 -7.39
CA SER A 69 -6.77 -2.35 -8.73
C SER A 69 -5.26 -2.55 -8.92
N ASP A 70 -4.48 -2.60 -7.83
CA ASP A 70 -3.01 -2.66 -7.86
C ASP A 70 -2.50 -4.08 -7.51
N ALA A 71 -3.28 -4.87 -6.74
CA ALA A 71 -2.91 -6.22 -6.31
C ALA A 71 -2.62 -7.16 -7.49
N ALA A 72 -3.56 -7.38 -8.42
CA ALA A 72 -3.35 -8.28 -9.55
C ALA A 72 -2.19 -7.86 -10.48
N TYR A 73 -1.96 -6.54 -10.63
CA TYR A 73 -0.87 -6.01 -11.45
C TYR A 73 0.50 -6.15 -10.76
N ARG A 74 0.57 -5.93 -9.45
CA ARG A 74 1.82 -5.98 -8.69
C ARG A 74 2.23 -7.38 -8.31
N THR A 75 1.29 -8.28 -8.02
CA THR A 75 1.61 -9.68 -7.81
C THR A 75 2.27 -10.25 -9.08
N ASP A 76 1.75 -9.94 -10.27
CA ASP A 76 2.34 -10.40 -11.54
C ASP A 76 3.71 -9.73 -11.82
N THR A 77 3.85 -8.43 -11.55
CA THR A 77 5.09 -7.67 -11.85
C THR A 77 6.22 -7.93 -10.85
N VAL A 78 5.93 -8.04 -9.55
CA VAL A 78 6.94 -8.29 -8.51
C VAL A 78 7.40 -9.74 -8.57
N LEU A 79 6.47 -10.71 -8.74
CA LEU A 79 6.85 -12.12 -8.89
C LEU A 79 7.66 -12.35 -10.17
N LYS A 80 7.30 -11.74 -11.30
CA LYS A 80 8.08 -11.89 -12.55
C LYS A 80 9.51 -11.34 -12.44
N ARG A 81 9.73 -10.28 -11.66
CA ARG A 81 11.05 -9.67 -11.51
C ARG A 81 11.96 -10.44 -10.55
N GLU A 82 11.41 -10.99 -9.48
CA GLU A 82 12.16 -11.77 -8.49
C GLU A 82 12.37 -13.24 -8.92
N LEU A 83 11.54 -13.78 -9.83
CA LEU A 83 11.71 -15.12 -10.41
C LEU A 83 12.56 -15.15 -11.70
N SER A 84 13.09 -13.99 -12.12
CA SER A 84 13.95 -13.88 -13.31
C SER A 84 15.45 -13.67 -12.99
N GLU A 85 15.84 -13.78 -11.71
CA GLU A 85 17.26 -13.77 -11.28
C GLU A 85 17.68 -15.13 -10.73
#